data_AF-A0A6G2K2W6-F1
#
_entry.id   AF-A0A6G2K2W6-F1
#
_cell.length_a   1.000
_cell.length_b   1.000
_cell.length_c   1.000
_cell.angle_alpha   90.00
_cell.angle_beta   90.00
_cell.angle_gamma   90.00
#
_symmetry.space_group_name_H-M   'P 1'
#
loop_
_entity.id
_entity.type
_entity.pdbx_description
1 polymer ?
#
loop_
_entity_poly.entity_id
_entity_poly.type
_entity_poly.pdbx_seq_one_letter_code
_entity_poly.pdbx_strand_id
1 'polypeptide(L)'
;MTGRWIEREPMYLSFDVYSCAYCGKNVPRYVWLEDIDGDDVPFCAPEVADIHLRTRRRDDATARRADSDLGLTEQLRMVRQNCQALRQD
;
A
#
# COMPACT_ATOMS: atom_id res chain seq x y z
N MET A 1 9.21 -11.27 -1.48
CA MET A 1 8.81 -10.05 -2.20
C MET A 1 8.96 -10.37 -3.66
N THR A 2 7.84 -10.42 -4.35
CA THR A 2 7.69 -10.81 -5.74
C THR A 2 6.99 -9.64 -6.42
N GLY A 3 7.76 -8.56 -6.58
CA GLY A 3 7.27 -7.34 -7.21
C GLY A 3 8.05 -7.00 -8.47
N ARG A 4 7.43 -6.18 -9.32
CA ARG A 4 8.01 -5.72 -10.58
C ARG A 4 7.66 -4.26 -10.85
N TRP A 5 8.60 -3.56 -11.47
CA TRP A 5 8.31 -2.26 -12.07
C TRP A 5 7.52 -2.45 -13.36
N ILE A 6 6.49 -1.64 -13.52
CA ILE A 6 5.85 -1.40 -14.80
C ILE A 6 6.02 0.07 -15.19
N GLU A 7 6.26 0.29 -16.47
CA GLU A 7 6.13 1.62 -17.07
C GLU A 7 4.84 1.66 -17.87
N ARG A 8 4.08 2.73 -17.68
CA ARG A 8 2.86 2.98 -18.44
C ARG A 8 3.13 3.96 -19.57
N GLU A 9 2.61 3.64 -20.74
CA GLU A 9 2.57 4.59 -21.83
C GLU A 9 1.59 5.72 -21.48
N PRO A 10 2.01 6.99 -21.56
CA PRO A 10 1.09 8.11 -21.41
C PRO A 10 0.15 8.13 -22.62
N MET A 11 -1.03 7.53 -22.49
CA MET A 11 -2.08 7.70 -23.48
C MET A 11 -2.81 9.02 -23.22
N TYR A 12 -3.12 9.74 -24.30
CA TYR A 12 -3.67 11.11 -24.30
C TYR A 12 -4.94 11.31 -23.45
N LEU A 13 -5.60 10.23 -23.00
CA LEU A 13 -6.82 10.22 -22.19
C LEU A 13 -6.86 9.09 -21.13
N SER A 14 -5.73 8.54 -20.69
CA SER A 14 -5.77 7.49 -19.65
C SER A 14 -6.01 8.07 -18.25
N PHE A 15 -7.28 8.04 -17.83
CA PHE A 15 -7.68 8.34 -16.44
C PHE A 15 -7.38 7.20 -15.45
N ASP A 16 -6.87 6.07 -15.95
CA ASP A 16 -6.48 4.93 -15.13
C ASP A 16 -5.21 5.27 -14.36
N VAL A 17 -5.32 6.01 -13.27
CA VAL A 17 -4.18 6.34 -12.40
C VAL A 17 -4.15 5.31 -11.29
N TYR A 18 -3.01 4.63 -11.15
CA TYR A 18 -2.81 3.76 -9.99
C TYR A 18 -2.68 4.61 -8.74
N SER A 19 -3.45 4.26 -7.72
CA SER A 19 -3.27 4.80 -6.38
C SER A 19 -2.40 3.84 -5.59
N CYS A 20 -1.29 4.33 -5.02
CA CYS A 20 -0.45 3.53 -4.14
C CYS A 20 -1.29 2.97 -2.98
N ALA A 21 -1.32 1.65 -2.82
CA ALA A 21 -2.17 0.98 -1.82
C ALA A 21 -1.80 1.34 -0.37
N TYR A 22 -0.56 1.81 -0.14
CA TYR A 22 -0.13 2.29 1.17
C TYR A 22 -0.45 3.77 1.42
N CYS A 23 0.02 4.67 0.54
CA CYS A 23 -0.04 6.11 0.80
C CYS A 23 -1.14 6.85 0.02
N GLY A 24 -1.88 6.18 -0.87
CA GLY A 24 -2.93 6.77 -1.70
C GLY A 24 -2.42 7.74 -2.77
N LYS A 25 -1.10 7.88 -2.94
CA LYS A 25 -0.51 8.75 -3.96
C LYS A 25 -0.83 8.22 -5.35
N ASN A 26 -1.26 9.11 -6.22
CA ASN A 26 -1.40 8.86 -7.65
C ASN A 26 -0.04 8.62 -8.30
N VAL A 27 0.13 7.45 -8.93
CA VAL A 27 1.36 7.01 -9.59
C VAL A 27 1.09 6.92 -11.10
N PRO A 28 1.47 7.95 -11.88
CA PRO A 28 1.03 8.05 -13.27
C PRO A 28 1.79 7.14 -14.23
N ARG A 29 3.11 6.95 -14.03
CA ARG A 29 4.01 6.37 -15.04
C ARG A 29 4.77 5.13 -14.59
N TYR A 30 5.62 5.26 -13.56
CA TYR A 30 6.41 4.16 -13.03
C TYR A 30 5.76 3.62 -11.77
N VAL A 31 5.17 2.44 -11.85
CA VAL A 31 4.42 1.82 -10.75
C VAL A 31 5.14 0.53 -10.34
N TRP A 32 5.34 0.35 -9.04
CA TRP A 32 5.76 -0.93 -8.48
C TRP A 32 4.52 -1.77 -8.22
N LEU A 33 4.40 -2.93 -8.87
CA LEU A 33 3.34 -3.90 -8.55
C LEU A 33 3.94 -5.01 -7.69
N GLU A 34 3.41 -5.21 -6.49
CA GLU A 34 3.77 -6.33 -5.64
C GLU A 34 2.67 -7.39 -5.71
N ASP A 35 3.04 -8.66 -5.91
CA ASP A 35 2.11 -9.78 -5.76
C ASP A 35 1.78 -9.97 -4.28
N ILE A 36 0.51 -9.80 -3.94
CA ILE A 36 0.00 -9.97 -2.58
C ILE A 36 -1.25 -10.84 -2.67
N ASP A 37 -1.16 -12.07 -2.15
CA ASP A 37 -2.24 -13.07 -2.17
C ASP A 37 -2.77 -13.39 -3.58
N GLY A 38 -1.92 -13.25 -4.61
CA GLY A 38 -2.27 -13.48 -6.01
C GLY A 38 -2.83 -12.26 -6.75
N ASP A 39 -2.94 -11.11 -6.09
CA ASP A 39 -3.32 -9.84 -6.71
C ASP A 39 -2.09 -8.93 -6.93
N ASP A 40 -2.01 -8.28 -8.08
CA ASP A 40 -1.01 -7.25 -8.38
C ASP A 40 -1.42 -5.93 -7.69
N VAL A 41 -0.76 -5.60 -6.57
CA VAL A 41 -1.09 -4.41 -5.77
C VAL A 41 -0.12 -3.25 -6.08
N PRO A 42 -0.63 -2.05 -6.42
CA PRO A 42 0.21 -0.92 -6.84
C PRO A 42 0.83 -0.15 -5.68
N PHE A 43 2.11 0.20 -5.83
CA PHE A 43 2.88 1.05 -4.93
C PHE A 43 3.72 2.06 -5.71
N CYS A 44 4.05 3.17 -5.05
CA CYS A 44 4.93 4.18 -5.64
C CYS A 44 6.41 3.79 -5.62
N ALA A 45 6.79 2.83 -4.78
CA ALA A 45 8.15 2.33 -4.64
C ALA A 45 8.16 0.95 -3.93
N PRO A 46 9.18 0.10 -4.16
CA PRO A 46 9.31 -1.20 -3.51
C PRO A 46 9.46 -1.10 -1.98
N GLU A 47 10.13 -0.06 -1.47
CA GLU A 47 10.29 0.16 -0.02
C GLU A 47 8.94 0.40 0.66
N VAL A 48 8.02 1.05 -0.06
CA VAL A 48 6.66 1.31 0.42
C VAL A 48 5.83 0.02 0.44
N ALA A 49 6.03 -0.86 -0.54
CA ALA A 49 5.42 -2.19 -0.55
C ALA A 49 5.91 -3.04 0.63
N ASP A 50 7.21 -3.02 0.95
CA ASP A 50 7.78 -3.74 2.09
C ASP A 50 7.20 -3.23 3.43
N ILE A 51 7.10 -1.91 3.60
CA ILE A 51 6.47 -1.32 4.79
C ILE A 51 5.00 -1.75 4.90
N HIS A 52 4.26 -1.73 3.80
CA HIS A 52 2.87 -2.17 3.76
C HIS A 52 2.73 -3.64 4.16
N LEU A 53 3.55 -4.53 3.59
CA LEU A 53 3.54 -5.96 3.92
C LEU A 53 3.90 -6.24 5.39
N ARG A 54 4.90 -5.54 5.94
CA ARG A 54 5.27 -5.67 7.36
C ARG A 54 4.15 -5.19 8.27
N THR A 55 3.50 -4.09 7.93
CA THR A 55 2.36 -3.55 8.67
C THR A 55 1.19 -4.52 8.61
N ARG A 56 0.83 -5.01 7.42
CA ARG A 56 -0.25 -5.98 7.23
C ARG A 56 -0.01 -7.28 8.00
N ARG A 57 1.22 -7.83 7.99
CA ARG A 57 1.57 -9.01 8.80
C ARG A 57 1.43 -8.78 10.30
N ARG A 58 1.79 -7.58 10.76
CA ARG A 58 1.62 -7.19 12.17
C ARG A 58 0.15 -7.04 12.51
N ASP A 59 -0.63 -6.46 11.61
CA ASP A 59 -2.08 -6.29 11.78
C ASP A 59 -2.78 -7.64 11.75
N ASP A 60 -2.45 -8.57 10.86
CA ASP A 60 -2.98 -9.93 10.88
C ASP A 60 -2.59 -10.69 12.16
N ALA A 61 -1.35 -10.52 12.63
CA ALA A 61 -0.91 -11.11 13.90
C ALA A 61 -1.63 -10.48 15.11
N THR A 62 -1.98 -9.20 15.02
CA THR A 62 -2.71 -8.47 16.07
C THR A 62 -4.20 -8.74 15.99
N ALA A 63 -4.79 -8.85 14.80
CA ALA A 63 -6.17 -9.23 14.52
C ALA A 63 -6.41 -10.68 14.94
N ARG A 64 -5.50 -11.61 14.70
CA ARG A 64 -5.58 -12.97 15.29
C ARG A 64 -5.57 -12.97 16.82
N ARG A 65 -5.02 -11.92 17.46
CA ARG A 65 -5.10 -11.72 18.91
C ARG A 65 -6.36 -10.94 19.32
N ALA A 66 -6.84 -10.02 18.49
CA ALA A 66 -7.95 -9.10 18.70
C ALA A 66 -9.30 -9.56 18.10
N ASP A 67 -9.35 -10.70 17.41
CA ASP A 67 -10.59 -11.46 17.14
C ASP A 67 -11.24 -11.95 18.45
N SER A 68 -10.62 -11.61 19.59
CA SER A 68 -11.22 -11.67 20.91
C SER A 68 -12.05 -10.43 21.29
N ASP A 69 -11.94 -9.26 20.63
CA ASP A 69 -12.84 -8.11 20.86
C ASP A 69 -12.69 -7.00 19.79
N LEU A 70 -13.83 -6.58 19.23
CA LEU A 70 -14.04 -5.55 18.19
C LEU A 70 -13.20 -4.25 18.32
N GLY A 71 -12.38 -3.92 17.31
CA GLY A 71 -11.56 -2.68 17.31
C GLY A 71 -11.06 -2.12 15.96
N LEU A 72 -11.67 -2.49 14.83
CA LEU A 72 -11.18 -2.20 13.46
C LEU A 72 -11.11 -0.71 13.06
N THR A 73 -11.94 0.17 13.66
CA THR A 73 -12.06 1.57 13.22
C THR A 73 -10.95 2.49 13.73
N GLU A 74 -10.41 2.23 14.92
CA GLU A 74 -9.33 3.04 15.53
C GLU A 74 -7.99 2.78 14.83
N GLN A 75 -7.74 1.51 14.47
CA GLN A 75 -6.49 1.06 13.83
C GLN A 75 -6.29 1.68 12.44
N LEU A 76 -7.35 1.70 11.61
CA LEU A 76 -7.31 2.34 10.29
C LEU A 76 -6.98 3.84 10.37
N ARG A 77 -7.37 4.52 11.45
CA ARG A 77 -7.05 5.93 11.69
C ARG A 77 -5.57 6.13 12.05
N MET A 78 -5.01 5.25 12.88
CA MET A 78 -3.58 5.29 13.25
C MET A 78 -2.66 5.02 12.05
N VAL A 79 -3.01 4.06 11.18
CA VAL A 79 -2.21 3.76 9.98
C VAL A 79 -2.15 4.96 9.04
N ARG A 80 -3.28 5.67 8.85
CA ARG A 80 -3.32 6.91 8.05
C ARG A 80 -2.51 8.04 8.67
N GLN A 81 -2.46 8.15 10.00
CA GLN A 81 -1.64 9.14 10.71
C GLN A 81 -0.14 8.81 10.60
N ASN A 82 0.24 7.54 10.70
CA ASN A 82 1.64 7.12 10.59
C ASN A 82 2.19 7.28 9.16
N CYS A 83 1.34 7.23 8.13
CA CYS A 83 1.73 7.57 6.75
C CYS A 83 2.14 9.04 6.53
N GLN A 84 1.78 9.99 7.42
CA GLN A 84 2.29 11.37 7.33
C GLN A 84 3.81 11.45 7.55
N ALA A 85 4.47 10.38 8.01
CA ALA A 85 5.88 10.35 8.39
C ALA A 85 6.89 10.42 7.23
N LEU A 86 6.49 10.32 5.96
CA LEU A 86 7.41 10.49 4.81
C LEU A 86 7.37 11.91 4.20
N ARG A 87 6.72 12.88 4.86
CA ARG A 87 6.60 14.26 4.37
C ARG A 87 7.71 15.21 4.81
N GLN A 88 8.66 14.78 5.65
CA GLN A 88 9.79 15.61 6.08
C GLN A 88 11.09 14.80 6.01
N ASP A 89 11.57 14.55 4.80
CA ASP A 89 12.99 14.44 4.45
C ASP A 89 13.16 14.79 2.96
#